data_AF-A0A5J4NJ65-F1
#
_entry.id   AF-A0A5J4NJ65-F1
#
_cell.length_a   1.000
_cell.length_b   1.000
_cell.length_c   1.000
_cell.angle_alpha   90.00
_cell.angle_beta   90.00
_cell.angle_gamma   90.00
#
_symmetry.space_group_name_H-M   'P 1'
#
loop_
_entity.id
_entity.type
_entity.pdbx_description
1 polymer ?
#
loop_
_entity_poly.entity_id
_entity_poly.type
_entity_poly.pdbx_seq_one_letter_code
_entity_poly.pdbx_strand_id
1 'polypeptide(L)'
;IYNLYFSRTLSQAGVEDEELYLRAQEILLKLGKYFQAQDDFLDCFGDVGVTGKIGTDIADGKCSWLVVECILRASSEELQIIQKCYGRSDEASQSAVRTLYEKLRLPEAFRTYEARAQEEIIQTIETWDVPDTGDSWTPRHLFRLLTYMLFERSR
;
A
#
# COMPACT_ATOMS: atom_id res chain seq x y z
N ILE A 1 -10.75 3.42 4.02
CA ILE A 1 -11.53 2.21 4.41
C ILE A 1 -11.20 1.78 5.85
N TYR A 2 -9.92 1.52 6.18
CA TYR A 2 -9.50 1.07 7.52
C TYR A 2 -9.88 2.00 8.68
N ASN A 3 -9.74 3.32 8.53
CA ASN A 3 -10.08 4.29 9.57
C ASN A 3 -11.57 4.26 9.98
N LEU A 4 -12.47 4.11 8.99
CA LEU A 4 -13.92 4.10 9.23
C LEU A 4 -14.37 2.89 10.06
N TYR A 5 -13.84 1.71 9.77
CA TYR A 5 -14.17 0.50 10.52
C TYR A 5 -13.67 0.57 11.96
N PHE A 6 -12.44 1.05 12.14
CA PHE A 6 -11.85 1.17 13.47
C PHE A 6 -12.57 2.20 14.34
N SER A 7 -12.88 3.39 13.78
CA SER A 7 -13.66 4.43 14.45
C SER A 7 -15.01 3.89 14.94
N ARG A 8 -15.71 3.13 14.09
CA ARG A 8 -16.98 2.50 14.44
C ARG A 8 -16.83 1.49 15.58
N THR A 9 -15.80 0.66 15.55
CA THR A 9 -15.54 -0.32 16.61
C THR A 9 -15.24 0.35 17.96
N LEU A 10 -14.42 1.42 17.97
CA LEU A 10 -14.14 2.17 19.20
C LEU A 10 -15.38 2.85 19.77
N SER A 11 -16.18 3.49 18.92
CA SER A 11 -17.44 4.11 19.32
C SER A 11 -18.41 3.08 19.90
N GLN A 12 -18.51 1.90 19.29
CA GLN A 12 -19.33 0.79 19.81
C GLN A 12 -18.80 0.21 21.13
N ALA A 13 -17.49 0.29 21.36
CA ALA A 13 -16.84 -0.13 22.60
C ALA A 13 -16.89 0.95 23.71
N GLY A 14 -17.48 2.12 23.44
CA GLY A 14 -17.56 3.23 24.40
C GLY A 14 -16.22 3.91 24.69
N VAL A 15 -15.23 3.76 23.81
CA VAL A 15 -13.91 4.38 23.95
C VAL A 15 -13.94 5.77 23.31
N GLU A 16 -13.90 6.82 24.15
CA GLU A 16 -13.91 8.24 23.74
C GLU A 16 -12.54 8.92 23.88
N ASP A 17 -11.46 8.14 23.94
CA ASP A 17 -10.10 8.66 24.05
C ASP A 17 -9.60 9.20 22.70
N GLU A 18 -9.46 10.53 22.63
CA GLU A 18 -9.00 11.26 21.43
C GLU A 18 -7.56 10.93 21.05
N GLU A 19 -6.67 10.72 22.03
CA GLU A 19 -5.26 10.38 21.77
C GLU A 19 -5.16 8.98 21.16
N LEU A 20 -5.91 8.02 21.71
CA LEU A 20 -6.03 6.67 21.18
C LEU A 20 -6.58 6.68 19.74
N TYR A 21 -7.56 7.53 19.45
CA TYR A 21 -8.10 7.68 18.10
C TYR A 21 -7.06 8.23 17.10
N LEU A 22 -6.33 9.29 17.48
CA LEU A 22 -5.30 9.89 16.64
C LEU A 22 -4.16 8.92 16.34
N ARG A 23 -3.69 8.18 17.35
CA ARG A 23 -2.64 7.16 17.19
C ARG A 23 -3.08 6.03 16.28
N ALA A 24 -4.28 5.51 16.48
CA ALA A 24 -4.81 4.49 15.61
C ALA A 24 -5.02 5.01 14.18
N GLN A 25 -5.49 6.24 14.00
CA GLN A 25 -5.64 6.87 12.69
C GLN A 25 -4.30 6.94 11.95
N GLU A 26 -3.22 7.32 12.64
CA GLU A 26 -1.86 7.35 12.08
C GLU A 26 -1.45 5.97 11.54
N ILE A 27 -1.60 4.92 12.35
CA ILE A 27 -1.24 3.55 11.97
C ILE A 27 -2.12 3.05 10.81
N LEU A 28 -3.43 3.27 10.88
CA LEU A 28 -4.39 2.85 9.83
C LEU A 28 -4.14 3.58 8.51
N LEU A 29 -3.69 4.84 8.55
CA LEU A 29 -3.33 5.58 7.35
C LEU A 29 -2.06 5.00 6.72
N LYS A 30 -1.04 4.65 7.52
CA LYS A 30 0.17 3.98 7.02
C LYS A 30 -0.14 2.61 6.41
N LEU A 31 -0.93 1.78 7.11
CA LEU A 31 -1.41 0.49 6.61
C LEU A 31 -2.19 0.65 5.30
N GLY A 32 -3.12 1.61 5.24
CA GLY A 32 -3.92 1.87 4.04
C GLY A 32 -3.09 2.33 2.84
N LYS A 33 -2.07 3.17 3.07
CA LYS A 33 -1.13 3.59 2.02
C LYS A 33 -0.36 2.40 1.45
N TYR A 34 0.20 1.55 2.32
CA TYR A 34 0.90 0.35 1.88
C TYR A 34 -0.02 -0.61 1.14
N PHE A 35 -1.23 -0.86 1.65
CA PHE A 35 -2.22 -1.73 1.00
C PHE A 35 -2.55 -1.27 -0.42
N GLN A 36 -2.76 0.03 -0.64
CA GLN A 36 -3.01 0.54 -1.99
C GLN A 36 -1.78 0.40 -2.89
N ALA A 37 -0.59 0.73 -2.39
CA ALA A 37 0.64 0.57 -3.17
C ALA A 37 0.90 -0.90 -3.55
N GLN A 38 0.55 -1.84 -2.67
CA GLN A 38 0.62 -3.28 -2.94
C GLN A 38 -0.41 -3.70 -3.99
N ASP A 39 -1.66 -3.25 -3.91
CA ASP A 39 -2.67 -3.55 -4.93
C ASP A 39 -2.24 -3.02 -6.31
N ASP A 40 -1.75 -1.78 -6.38
CA ASP A 40 -1.21 -1.16 -7.60
C ASP A 40 -0.02 -1.96 -8.17
N PHE A 41 0.87 -2.46 -7.30
CA PHE A 41 2.00 -3.30 -7.71
C PHE A 41 1.55 -4.64 -8.26
N LEU A 42 0.64 -5.32 -7.55
CA LEU A 42 0.09 -6.62 -7.93
C LEU A 42 -0.81 -6.54 -9.16
N ASP A 43 -1.43 -5.39 -9.43
CA ASP A 43 -2.19 -5.17 -10.66
C ASP A 43 -1.24 -5.29 -11.88
N CYS A 44 -0.05 -4.70 -11.81
CA CYS A 44 0.90 -4.73 -12.92
C CYS A 44 1.78 -5.99 -12.97
N PHE A 45 2.26 -6.46 -11.81
CA PHE A 45 3.29 -7.51 -11.69
C PHE A 45 2.81 -8.77 -10.98
N GLY A 46 1.57 -8.81 -10.51
CA GLY A 46 1.00 -9.99 -9.87
C GLY A 46 0.70 -11.09 -10.88
N ASP A 47 0.87 -12.33 -10.44
CA ASP A 47 0.46 -13.50 -11.23
C ASP A 47 -1.06 -13.59 -11.27
N VAL A 48 -1.65 -13.66 -12.46
CA VAL A 48 -3.11 -13.82 -12.67
C VAL A 48 -3.66 -15.05 -11.94
N GLY A 49 -2.86 -16.12 -11.81
CA GLY A 49 -3.24 -17.33 -11.05
C GLY A 49 -3.36 -17.10 -9.54
N VAL A 50 -2.70 -16.07 -9.00
CA VAL A 50 -2.72 -15.71 -7.58
C VAL A 50 -3.69 -14.56 -7.32
N THR A 51 -3.68 -13.53 -8.18
CA THR A 51 -4.53 -12.33 -8.03
C THR A 51 -5.96 -12.55 -8.51
N GLY A 52 -6.18 -13.52 -9.41
CA GLY A 52 -7.48 -13.80 -10.02
C GLY A 52 -8.00 -12.70 -10.95
N LYS A 53 -7.20 -11.66 -11.22
CA LYS A 53 -7.55 -10.52 -12.08
C LYS A 53 -6.42 -10.21 -13.07
N ILE A 54 -6.81 -9.80 -14.27
CA ILE A 54 -5.89 -9.18 -15.23
C ILE A 54 -5.79 -7.71 -14.82
N GLY A 55 -4.58 -7.21 -14.60
CA GLY A 55 -4.37 -5.81 -14.26
C GLY A 55 -4.79 -4.85 -15.36
N THR A 56 -5.44 -3.75 -14.96
CA THR A 56 -5.99 -2.74 -15.86
C THR A 56 -5.42 -1.35 -15.62
N ASP A 57 -4.63 -1.12 -14.57
CA ASP A 57 -4.23 0.22 -14.14
C ASP A 57 -3.54 1.05 -15.24
N ILE A 58 -2.66 0.42 -16.02
CA ILE A 58 -1.98 1.06 -17.15
C ILE A 58 -2.97 1.44 -18.26
N ALA A 59 -3.89 0.54 -18.59
CA ALA A 59 -4.89 0.76 -19.63
C ALA A 59 -5.92 1.83 -19.24
N ASP A 60 -6.31 1.83 -17.96
CA ASP A 60 -7.24 2.79 -17.36
C ASP A 60 -6.59 4.15 -17.09
N GLY A 61 -5.27 4.24 -17.19
CA GLY A 61 -4.52 5.46 -16.93
C GLY A 61 -4.59 5.90 -15.47
N LYS A 62 -4.70 4.94 -14.53
CA LYS A 62 -4.83 5.26 -13.11
C LYS A 62 -3.56 5.90 -12.57
N CYS A 63 -3.74 6.80 -11.60
CA CYS A 63 -2.65 7.36 -10.81
C CYS A 63 -2.20 6.34 -9.76
N SER A 64 -1.53 5.29 -10.21
CA SER A 64 -0.99 4.21 -9.37
C SER A 64 0.38 4.56 -8.79
N TRP A 65 0.79 3.84 -7.76
CA TRP A 65 2.12 3.94 -7.17
C TRP A 65 3.23 3.78 -8.24
N LEU A 66 3.05 2.84 -9.18
CA LEU A 66 4.04 2.56 -10.22
C LEU A 66 4.27 3.73 -11.18
N VAL A 67 3.22 4.42 -11.64
CA VAL A 67 3.40 5.54 -12.57
C VAL A 67 4.05 6.74 -11.88
N VAL A 68 3.73 6.99 -10.62
CA VAL A 68 4.36 8.05 -9.82
C VAL A 68 5.86 7.75 -9.65
N GLU A 69 6.21 6.53 -9.25
CA GLU A 69 7.61 6.14 -9.05
C GLU A 69 8.40 6.09 -10.36
N CYS A 70 7.75 5.74 -11.48
CA CYS A 70 8.32 5.83 -12.82
C CYS A 70 8.65 7.28 -13.17
N ILE A 71 7.70 8.22 -13.00
CA ILE A 71 7.89 9.63 -13.35
C ILE A 71 9.04 10.25 -12.56
N LEU A 72 9.19 9.88 -11.28
CA LEU A 72 10.26 10.39 -10.42
C LEU A 72 11.67 9.90 -10.81
N ARG A 73 11.78 8.81 -11.59
CA ARG A 73 13.05 8.17 -11.95
C ARG A 73 13.40 8.25 -13.43
N ALA A 74 12.40 8.40 -14.28
CA ALA A 74 12.53 8.36 -15.72
C ALA A 74 13.32 9.56 -16.26
N SER A 75 14.12 9.34 -17.30
CA SER A 75 14.68 10.41 -18.11
C SER A 75 13.60 11.12 -18.95
N SER A 76 13.94 12.26 -19.52
CA SER A 76 13.05 12.99 -20.44
C SER A 76 12.58 12.14 -21.62
N GLU A 77 13.45 11.26 -22.14
CA GLU A 77 13.14 10.35 -23.24
C GLU A 77 12.21 9.22 -22.80
N GLU A 78 12.43 8.67 -21.60
CA GLU A 78 11.59 7.62 -21.02
C GLU A 78 10.19 8.13 -20.68
N LEU A 79 10.08 9.38 -20.22
CA LEU A 79 8.78 10.04 -19.99
C LEU A 79 7.93 10.15 -21.26
N GLN A 80 8.55 10.22 -22.45
CA GLN A 80 7.78 10.21 -23.70
C GLN A 80 7.05 8.88 -23.92
N ILE A 81 7.57 7.77 -23.39
CA ILE A 81 6.90 6.46 -23.46
C ILE A 81 5.62 6.53 -22.62
N ILE A 82 5.71 7.02 -21.39
CA ILE A 82 4.54 7.21 -20.52
C ILE A 82 3.50 8.12 -21.20
N GLN A 83 3.91 9.27 -21.76
CA GLN A 83 2.99 10.19 -22.43
C GLN A 83 2.26 9.58 -23.64
N LYS A 84 2.91 8.66 -24.36
CA LYS A 84 2.35 8.05 -25.58
C LYS A 84 1.53 6.78 -25.31
N CYS A 85 1.93 6.01 -24.30
CA CYS A 85 1.44 4.64 -24.08
C CYS A 85 0.57 4.49 -22.83
N TYR A 86 0.70 5.35 -21.82
CA TYR A 86 -0.09 5.23 -20.58
C TYR A 86 -1.56 5.63 -20.82
N GLY A 87 -2.50 4.91 -20.24
CA GLY A 87 -3.94 5.10 -20.49
C GLY A 87 -4.43 4.55 -21.82
N ARG A 88 -3.69 3.59 -22.41
CA ARG A 88 -4.09 2.91 -23.65
C ARG A 88 -4.35 1.44 -23.42
N SER A 89 -5.44 0.96 -23.98
CA SER A 89 -5.89 -0.43 -23.84
C SER A 89 -5.20 -1.41 -24.78
N ASP A 90 -4.42 -0.94 -25.76
CA ASP A 90 -3.69 -1.85 -26.65
C ASP A 90 -2.49 -2.52 -25.94
N GLU A 91 -2.26 -3.79 -26.27
CA GLU A 91 -1.25 -4.61 -25.62
C GLU A 91 0.18 -4.08 -25.84
N ALA A 92 0.45 -3.47 -26.99
CA ALA A 92 1.77 -2.91 -27.30
C ALA A 92 2.11 -1.73 -26.38
N SER A 93 1.17 -0.81 -26.16
CA SER A 93 1.33 0.31 -25.24
C SER A 93 1.50 -0.16 -23.79
N GLN A 94 0.67 -1.12 -23.35
CA GLN A 94 0.78 -1.68 -22.00
C GLN A 94 2.12 -2.39 -21.79
N SER A 95 2.57 -3.19 -22.75
CA SER A 95 3.86 -3.88 -22.71
C SER A 95 5.03 -2.89 -22.68
N ALA A 96 4.99 -1.81 -23.46
CA ALA A 96 6.02 -0.78 -23.45
C ALA A 96 6.16 -0.11 -22.07
N VAL A 97 5.04 0.18 -21.40
CA VAL A 97 5.04 0.74 -20.04
C VAL A 97 5.59 -0.28 -19.03
N ARG A 98 5.17 -1.55 -19.09
CA ARG A 98 5.69 -2.61 -18.20
C ARG A 98 7.20 -2.81 -18.35
N THR A 99 7.69 -2.86 -19.59
CA THR A 99 9.14 -2.94 -19.88
C THR A 99 9.89 -1.74 -19.32
N LEU A 100 9.30 -0.54 -19.39
CA LEU A 100 9.91 0.64 -18.77
C LEU A 100 9.96 0.52 -17.24
N TYR A 101 8.92 0.02 -16.59
CA TYR A 101 8.92 -0.22 -15.15
C TYR A 101 9.99 -1.22 -14.72
N GLU A 102 10.19 -2.29 -15.49
CA GLU A 102 11.27 -3.26 -15.26
C GLU A 102 12.65 -2.60 -15.45
N LYS A 103 12.84 -1.84 -16.54
CA LYS A 103 14.08 -1.11 -16.82
C LYS A 103 14.45 -0.15 -15.69
N LEU A 104 13.46 0.55 -15.12
CA LEU A 104 13.63 1.47 -13.99
C LEU A 104 13.72 0.75 -12.63
N ARG A 105 13.69 -0.58 -12.62
CA ARG A 105 13.82 -1.42 -11.41
C ARG A 105 12.75 -1.07 -10.36
N LEU A 106 11.53 -0.79 -10.84
CA LEU A 106 10.40 -0.50 -9.95
C LEU A 106 10.02 -1.69 -9.05
N PRO A 107 10.15 -2.97 -9.46
CA PRO A 107 9.98 -4.09 -8.54
C PRO A 107 10.94 -4.04 -7.34
N GLU A 108 12.21 -3.68 -7.54
CA GLU A 108 13.16 -3.53 -6.42
C GLU A 108 12.89 -2.27 -5.59
N ALA A 109 12.46 -1.18 -6.23
CA ALA A 109 12.00 0.01 -5.52
C ALA A 109 10.80 -0.30 -4.63
N PHE A 110 9.85 -1.11 -5.10
CA PHE A 110 8.70 -1.55 -4.33
C PHE A 110 9.10 -2.40 -3.12
N ARG A 111 10.00 -3.38 -3.29
CA ARG A 111 10.52 -4.17 -2.15
C ARG A 111 11.21 -3.30 -1.10
N THR A 112 11.94 -2.28 -1.54
CA THR A 112 12.59 -1.32 -0.63
C THR A 112 11.55 -0.47 0.11
N TYR A 113 10.52 0.00 -0.60
CA TYR A 113 9.39 0.72 -0.01
C TYR A 113 8.61 -0.14 0.99
N GLU A 114 8.33 -1.41 0.65
CA GLU A 114 7.64 -2.38 1.50
C GLU A 114 8.37 -2.59 2.82
N ALA A 115 9.68 -2.87 2.77
CA ALA A 115 10.50 -3.04 3.97
C ALA A 115 10.48 -1.79 4.86
N ARG A 116 10.60 -0.60 4.26
CA ARG A 116 10.54 0.67 5.00
C ARG A 116 9.15 0.91 5.61
N ALA A 117 8.09 0.67 4.86
CA ALA A 117 6.72 0.83 5.33
C ALA A 117 6.44 -0.11 6.50
N GLN A 118 6.90 -1.36 6.41
CA GLN A 118 6.78 -2.33 7.50
C GLN A 118 7.48 -1.85 8.77
N GLU A 119 8.73 -1.42 8.65
CA GLU A 119 9.51 -0.89 9.77
C GLU A 119 8.83 0.33 10.40
N GLU A 120 8.42 1.31 9.60
CA GLU A 120 7.73 2.51 10.09
C GLU A 120 6.43 2.17 10.83
N ILE A 121 5.63 1.23 10.31
CA ILE A 121 4.37 0.81 10.93
C ILE A 121 4.66 0.12 12.27
N ILE A 122 5.60 -0.81 12.32
CA ILE A 122 5.98 -1.52 13.55
C ILE A 122 6.49 -0.53 14.59
N GLN A 123 7.40 0.38 14.22
CA GLN A 123 7.91 1.41 15.14
C GLN A 123 6.79 2.32 15.68
N THR A 124 5.82 2.70 14.84
CA THR A 124 4.66 3.51 15.29
C THR A 124 3.81 2.72 16.30
N ILE A 125 3.65 1.41 16.11
CA ILE A 125 2.91 0.53 17.02
C ILE A 125 3.66 0.35 18.35
N GLU A 126 4.99 0.18 18.32
CA GLU A 126 5.80 -0.06 19.53
C GLU A 126 5.95 1.17 20.42
N THR A 127 6.02 2.35 19.80
CA THR A 127 6.15 3.63 20.52
C THR A 127 4.81 4.14 21.08
N TRP A 128 3.70 3.51 20.69
CA TRP A 128 2.39 3.86 21.22
C TRP A 128 2.26 3.37 22.67
N ASP A 129 2.35 4.30 23.62
CA ASP A 129 2.06 4.05 25.03
C ASP A 129 0.56 3.82 25.22
N VAL A 130 0.19 2.60 25.63
CA VAL A 130 -1.20 2.20 25.83
C VAL A 130 -1.35 1.90 27.32
N PRO A 131 -2.29 2.54 28.04
CA PRO A 131 -2.56 2.22 29.42
C PRO A 131 -2.85 0.73 29.59
N ASP A 132 -2.24 0.09 30.58
CA ASP A 132 -2.54 -1.29 30.91
C ASP A 132 -3.96 -1.35 31.52
N THR A 133 -4.94 -1.77 30.72
CA THR A 133 -6.34 -1.88 31.15
C THR A 133 -6.61 -3.19 31.91
N GLY A 134 -5.61 -4.07 32.05
CA GLY A 134 -5.79 -5.42 32.63
C GLY A 134 -6.57 -6.38 31.71
N ASP A 135 -6.94 -5.94 30.50
CA ASP A 135 -7.60 -6.77 29.50
C ASP A 135 -6.60 -7.70 28.79
N SER A 136 -7.08 -8.88 28.39
CA SER A 136 -6.27 -9.85 27.62
C SER A 136 -5.79 -9.33 26.25
N TRP A 137 -6.33 -8.21 25.77
CA TRP A 137 -6.05 -7.66 24.46
C TRP A 137 -5.88 -6.14 24.54
N THR A 138 -4.95 -5.61 23.75
CA THR A 138 -4.67 -4.17 23.67
C THR A 138 -4.74 -3.72 22.22
N PRO A 139 -5.01 -2.43 21.94
CA PRO A 139 -4.87 -1.86 20.61
C PRO A 139 -3.55 -2.20 19.92
N ARG A 140 -2.44 -2.23 20.67
CA ARG A 140 -1.13 -2.65 20.13
C ARG A 140 -1.17 -4.07 19.57
N HIS A 141 -1.78 -5.02 20.28
CA HIS A 141 -1.94 -6.40 19.81
C HIS A 141 -2.76 -6.48 18.52
N LEU A 142 -3.85 -5.70 18.41
CA LEU A 142 -4.63 -5.61 17.17
C LEU A 142 -3.77 -5.20 15.99
N PHE A 143 -3.05 -4.10 16.14
CA PHE A 143 -2.30 -3.51 15.04
C PHE A 143 -1.12 -4.37 14.64
N ARG A 144 -0.48 -5.07 15.58
CA ARG A 144 0.50 -6.12 15.25
C ARG A 144 -0.13 -7.23 14.41
N LEU A 145 -1.30 -7.73 14.80
CA LEU A 145 -1.99 -8.78 14.05
C LEU A 145 -2.42 -8.32 12.65
N LEU A 146 -2.99 -7.12 12.53
CA LEU A 146 -3.37 -6.52 11.25
C LEU A 146 -2.15 -6.33 10.34
N THR A 147 -1.04 -5.86 10.90
CA THR A 147 0.22 -5.69 10.17
C THR A 147 0.72 -7.06 9.70
N TYR A 148 0.79 -8.06 10.57
CA TYR A 148 1.19 -9.41 10.22
C TYR A 148 0.35 -10.00 9.07
N MET A 149 -0.98 -9.95 9.18
CA MET A 149 -1.88 -10.45 8.13
C MET A 149 -1.71 -9.71 6.79
N LEU A 150 -1.37 -8.43 6.82
CA LEU A 150 -1.20 -7.61 5.62
C LEU A 150 0.11 -7.93 4.88
N PHE A 151 1.20 -8.14 5.62
CA PHE A 151 2.52 -8.44 5.04
C PHE A 151 2.74 -9.94 4.79
N GLU A 152 1.93 -10.85 5.38
CA GLU A 152 1.93 -12.25 4.96
C GLU A 152 1.16 -12.49 3.66
N ARG A 153 0.18 -11.64 3.33
CA ARG A 153 -0.51 -11.69 2.04
C ARG A 153 0.42 -11.51 0.83
N SER A 154 1.61 -10.92 1.00
CA SER A 154 2.60 -10.73 -0.06
C SER A 154 3.59 -11.90 -0.24
N ARG A 155 3.48 -12.96 0.57
CA ARG A 155 4.32 -14.17 0.47
C ARG A 155 3.54 -15.33 -0.14
#